data_AF-A0A962R0L2-F1
#
_entry.id   AF-A0A962R0L2-F1
#
_cell.length_a   1.000
_cell.length_b   1.000
_cell.length_c   1.000
_cell.angle_alpha   90.00
_cell.angle_beta   90.00
_cell.angle_gamma   90.00
#
_symmetry.space_group_name_H-M   'P 1'
#
loop_
_entity.id
_entity.type
_entity.pdbx_description
1 polymer ?
#
loop_
_entity_poly.entity_id
_entity_poly.type
_entity_poly.pdbx_seq_one_letter_code
_entity_poly.pdbx_strand_id
1 'polypeptide(L)'
;MIAMMVPSAAPVILLYARVVRHNRKRAGEAGALVPTAAFLSGYLLAWLLFSLGATLLQWLLEQSGLVHGMMMWSNSLLLTAVLLIGAGLYQLSPLKYACLAHCQSPAAFLSGHWRNGWSGALYMGLAHGLYCVGCCWTLMLLLFAGGVMNLVWIAGLALLVLLEKLARRPALVVRATGIMLVAAGIGLLLHAADKGIG
;
A
#
# COMPACT_ATOMS: atom_id res chain seq x y z
N MET A 1 -8.43 -4.36 3.64
CA MET A 1 -7.38 -4.00 2.65
C MET A 1 -7.19 -5.01 1.51
N ILE A 2 -7.59 -6.28 1.70
CA ILE A 2 -7.38 -7.36 0.72
C ILE A 2 -7.98 -7.05 -0.65
N ALA A 3 -9.26 -6.65 -0.72
CA ALA A 3 -9.97 -6.44 -1.99
C ALA A 3 -9.30 -5.42 -2.92
N MET A 4 -8.77 -4.33 -2.37
CA MET A 4 -8.12 -3.27 -3.15
C MET A 4 -6.67 -3.58 -3.52
N MET A 5 -5.97 -4.42 -2.74
CA MET A 5 -4.52 -4.63 -2.91
C MET A 5 -4.16 -5.90 -3.66
N VAL A 6 -5.05 -6.91 -3.71
CA VAL A 6 -4.83 -8.13 -4.51
C VAL A 6 -4.66 -7.85 -6.01
N PRO A 7 -5.47 -6.96 -6.65
CA PRO A 7 -5.25 -6.61 -8.06
C PRO A 7 -3.85 -6.07 -8.34
N SER A 8 -3.27 -5.33 -7.40
CA SER A 8 -1.94 -4.76 -7.55
C SER A 8 -0.80 -5.78 -7.52
N ALA A 9 -1.04 -6.96 -6.93
CA ALA A 9 -0.09 -8.07 -6.89
C ALA A 9 -0.30 -9.06 -8.05
N ALA A 10 -1.36 -8.89 -8.86
CA ALA A 10 -1.70 -9.81 -9.94
C ALA A 10 -0.56 -10.07 -10.93
N PRO A 11 0.22 -9.06 -11.39
CA PRO A 11 1.32 -9.31 -12.33
C PRO A 11 2.38 -10.27 -11.78
N VAL A 12 2.74 -10.11 -10.51
CA VAL A 12 3.75 -10.95 -9.83
C VAL A 12 3.20 -12.35 -9.57
N ILE A 13 1.96 -12.46 -9.07
CA ILE A 13 1.30 -13.73 -8.78
C ILE A 13 1.15 -14.56 -10.06
N LEU A 14 0.72 -13.95 -11.16
CA LEU A 14 0.56 -14.62 -12.45
C LEU A 14 1.89 -15.06 -13.05
N LEU A 15 2.94 -14.22 -12.92
CA LEU A 15 4.29 -14.58 -13.35
C LEU A 15 4.85 -15.74 -12.51
N TYR A 16 4.73 -15.67 -11.18
CA TYR A 16 5.14 -16.74 -10.28
C TYR A 16 4.44 -18.06 -10.61
N ALA A 17 3.12 -18.04 -10.76
CA ALA A 17 2.33 -19.21 -11.15
C ALA A 17 2.75 -19.77 -12.51
N ARG A 18 3.13 -18.92 -13.48
CA ARG A 18 3.64 -19.35 -14.78
C ARG A 18 4.99 -20.04 -14.66
N VAL A 19 5.93 -19.49 -13.89
CA VAL A 19 7.27 -20.09 -13.67
C VAL A 19 7.14 -21.43 -12.94
N VAL A 20 6.35 -21.49 -11.87
CA VAL A 20 6.11 -22.74 -11.13
C VAL A 20 5.48 -23.81 -12.01
N ARG A 21 4.46 -23.47 -12.81
CA ARG A 21 3.86 -24.40 -13.77
C ARG A 21 4.85 -24.90 -14.81
N HIS A 22 5.72 -24.03 -15.32
CA HIS A 22 6.73 -24.42 -16.32
C HIS A 22 7.76 -25.39 -15.72
N ASN A 23 8.29 -25.09 -14.54
CA ASN A 23 9.30 -25.93 -13.88
C ASN A 23 8.72 -27.29 -13.47
N ARG A 24 7.50 -27.33 -12.93
CA ARG A 24 6.85 -28.58 -12.53
C ARG A 24 6.42 -29.45 -13.72
N LYS A 25 5.97 -28.85 -14.83
CA LYS A 25 5.73 -29.59 -16.08
C LYS A 25 7.01 -30.27 -16.58
N ARG A 26 8.17 -29.61 -16.46
CA ARG A 26 9.46 -30.23 -16.81
C ARG A 26 9.87 -31.36 -15.85
N ALA A 27 9.47 -31.28 -14.59
CA ALA A 27 9.78 -32.27 -13.56
C ALA A 27 8.77 -33.45 -13.48
N GLY A 28 7.68 -33.44 -14.26
CA GLY A 28 6.65 -34.50 -14.23
C GLY A 28 5.74 -34.48 -12.99
N GLU A 29 5.77 -33.41 -12.18
CA GLU A 29 4.99 -33.31 -10.94
C GLU A 29 3.64 -32.62 -11.16
N ALA A 30 2.55 -33.20 -10.62
CA ALA A 30 1.23 -32.58 -10.60
C ALA A 30 1.08 -31.56 -9.43
N GLY A 31 0.45 -30.40 -9.68
CA GLY A 31 -0.07 -29.51 -8.63
C GLY A 31 0.64 -28.15 -8.43
N ALA A 32 0.55 -27.22 -9.38
CA ALA A 32 1.13 -25.86 -9.24
C ALA A 32 0.36 -24.89 -8.31
N LEU A 33 -0.76 -25.34 -7.75
CA LEU A 33 -1.65 -24.52 -6.92
C LEU A 33 -1.05 -24.25 -5.52
N VAL A 34 -0.36 -25.25 -4.94
CA VAL A 34 0.16 -25.17 -3.57
C VAL A 34 1.23 -24.08 -3.40
N PRO A 35 2.25 -23.97 -4.28
CA PRO A 35 3.26 -22.90 -4.15
C PRO A 35 2.66 -21.52 -4.42
N THR A 36 1.72 -21.40 -5.36
CA THR A 36 1.08 -20.12 -5.69
C THR A 36 0.21 -19.62 -4.52
N ALA A 37 -0.53 -20.52 -3.88
CA ALA A 37 -1.32 -20.20 -2.69
C ALA A 37 -0.43 -19.78 -1.51
N ALA A 38 0.72 -20.42 -1.35
CA ALA A 38 1.70 -20.05 -0.32
C ALA A 38 2.31 -18.66 -0.54
N PHE A 39 2.60 -18.31 -1.80
CA PHE A 39 3.02 -16.95 -2.14
C PHE A 39 1.92 -15.93 -1.80
N LEU A 40 0.68 -16.21 -2.19
CA LEU A 40 -0.44 -15.32 -1.89
C LEU A 40 -0.66 -15.18 -0.37
N SER A 41 -0.54 -16.27 0.39
CA SER A 41 -0.70 -16.21 1.85
C SER A 41 0.39 -15.36 2.50
N GLY A 42 1.65 -15.47 2.08
CA GLY A 42 2.73 -14.59 2.51
C GLY A 42 2.42 -13.11 2.26
N TYR A 43 1.93 -12.79 1.06
CA TYR A 43 1.52 -11.42 0.70
C TYR A 43 0.39 -10.90 1.60
N LEU A 44 -0.63 -11.73 1.84
CA LEU A 44 -1.76 -11.38 2.69
C LEU A 44 -1.36 -11.23 4.16
N LEU A 45 -0.38 -11.99 4.64
CA LEU A 45 0.16 -11.85 6.00
C LEU A 45 0.79 -10.46 6.21
N ALA A 46 1.56 -9.95 5.26
CA ALA A 46 2.12 -8.60 5.36
C ALA A 46 1.02 -7.54 5.47
N TRP A 47 -0.05 -7.67 4.67
CA TRP A 47 -1.20 -6.76 4.71
C TRP A 47 -2.03 -6.92 5.99
N LEU A 48 -2.13 -8.12 6.54
CA LEU A 48 -2.80 -8.37 7.80
C LEU A 48 -2.05 -7.65 8.94
N LEU A 49 -0.72 -7.79 8.99
CA LEU A 49 0.11 -7.10 9.98
C LEU A 49 -0.05 -5.58 9.89
N PHE A 50 -0.04 -5.03 8.67
CA PHE A 50 -0.30 -3.61 8.47
C PHE A 50 -1.72 -3.21 8.92
N SER A 51 -2.73 -4.01 8.59
CA SER A 51 -4.12 -3.73 8.98
C SER A 51 -4.28 -3.74 10.49
N LEU A 52 -3.65 -4.69 11.19
CA LEU A 52 -3.63 -4.72 12.66
C LEU A 52 -2.99 -3.47 13.26
N GLY A 53 -1.85 -3.03 12.70
CA GLY A 53 -1.21 -1.77 13.12
C GLY A 53 -2.10 -0.55 12.86
N ALA A 54 -2.77 -0.49 11.71
CA ALA A 54 -3.71 0.58 11.39
C ALA A 54 -4.94 0.58 12.31
N THR A 55 -5.50 -0.58 12.64
CA THR A 55 -6.60 -0.70 13.61
C THR A 55 -6.17 -0.30 15.02
N LEU A 56 -4.96 -0.69 15.46
CA LEU A 56 -4.44 -0.26 16.75
C LEU A 56 -4.24 1.25 16.80
N LEU A 57 -3.68 1.84 15.73
CA LEU A 57 -3.53 3.27 15.60
C LEU A 57 -4.90 3.96 15.65
N GLN A 58 -5.89 3.45 14.92
CA GLN A 58 -7.25 3.97 14.96
C GLN A 58 -7.83 3.94 16.37
N TRP A 59 -7.70 2.83 17.07
CA TRP A 59 -8.20 2.66 18.44
C TRP A 59 -7.55 3.64 19.42
N LEU A 60 -6.25 3.92 19.27
CA LEU A 60 -5.55 4.94 20.05
C LEU A 60 -6.05 6.36 19.74
N LEU A 61 -6.26 6.67 18.45
CA LEU A 61 -6.80 7.96 18.02
C LEU A 61 -8.25 8.18 18.50
N GLU A 62 -9.08 7.14 18.50
CA GLU A 62 -10.44 7.19 19.05
C GLU A 62 -10.42 7.46 20.56
N GLN A 63 -9.53 6.80 21.32
CA GLN A 63 -9.40 7.06 22.76
C GLN A 63 -8.98 8.50 23.07
N SER A 64 -8.16 9.12 22.21
CA SER A 64 -7.76 10.51 22.37
C SER A 64 -8.83 11.54 21.98
N GLY A 65 -10.00 11.09 21.46
CA GLY A 65 -11.08 11.96 21.01
C GLY A 65 -10.83 12.66 19.66
N LEU A 66 -9.73 12.35 18.98
CA LEU A 66 -9.34 12.96 17.70
C LEU A 66 -10.14 12.44 16.50
N VAL A 67 -10.80 11.29 16.64
CA VAL A 67 -11.59 10.63 15.58
C VAL A 67 -12.98 10.29 16.10
N HIS A 68 -14.02 10.60 15.31
CA HIS A 68 -15.42 10.38 15.71
C HIS A 68 -15.76 8.88 15.64
N GLY A 69 -16.12 8.27 16.78
CA GLY A 69 -16.32 6.82 16.90
C GLY A 69 -17.43 6.21 16.02
N MET A 70 -18.34 7.03 15.44
CA MET A 70 -19.43 6.53 14.58
C MET A 70 -19.27 6.82 13.08
N MET A 71 -18.46 7.81 12.70
CA MET A 71 -18.27 8.22 11.29
C MET A 71 -16.80 8.07 10.80
N MET A 72 -15.87 7.71 11.70
CA MET A 72 -14.44 7.46 11.39
C MET A 72 -13.74 8.56 10.56
N TRP A 73 -14.16 9.82 10.68
CA TRP A 73 -13.48 10.97 10.08
C TRP A 73 -12.64 11.73 11.12
N SER A 74 -11.57 12.40 10.67
CA SER A 74 -10.77 13.29 11.51
C SER A 74 -11.58 14.53 11.89
N ASN A 75 -11.72 14.78 13.19
CA ASN A 75 -12.38 16.00 13.70
C ASN A 75 -11.43 17.22 13.67
N SER A 76 -10.14 17.01 13.46
CA SER A 76 -9.11 18.05 13.50
C SER A 76 -8.58 18.34 12.11
N LEU A 77 -8.72 19.60 11.66
CA LEU A 77 -8.06 20.08 10.44
C LEU A 77 -6.54 19.91 10.54
N LEU A 78 -5.98 20.06 11.74
CA LEU A 78 -4.55 19.94 11.99
C LEU A 78 -4.06 18.50 11.77
N LEU A 79 -4.78 17.49 12.29
CA LEU A 79 -4.46 16.08 12.04
C LEU A 79 -4.53 15.74 10.55
N THR A 80 -5.58 16.19 9.86
CA THR A 80 -5.74 15.99 8.41
C THR A 80 -4.60 16.62 7.62
N ALA A 81 -4.21 17.84 7.97
CA ALA A 81 -3.10 18.53 7.31
C ALA A 81 -1.76 17.84 7.54
N VAL A 82 -1.48 17.40 8.78
CA VAL A 82 -0.26 16.65 9.12
C VAL A 82 -0.20 15.34 8.34
N LEU A 83 -1.32 14.60 8.24
CA LEU A 83 -1.38 13.36 7.46
C LEU A 83 -1.13 13.61 5.97
N LEU A 84 -1.74 14.66 5.39
CA LEU A 84 -1.53 15.04 3.98
C LEU A 84 -0.08 15.44 3.70
N ILE A 85 0.50 16.30 4.53
CA ILE A 85 1.90 16.74 4.38
C ILE A 85 2.83 15.55 4.56
N GLY A 86 2.64 14.75 5.61
CA GLY A 86 3.46 13.57 5.88
C GLY A 86 3.40 12.55 4.73
N ALA A 87 2.21 12.28 4.20
CA ALA A 87 2.06 11.41 3.04
C ALA A 87 2.74 11.99 1.80
N GLY A 88 2.60 13.29 1.54
CA GLY A 88 3.24 13.96 0.42
C GLY A 88 4.77 13.99 0.51
N LEU A 89 5.33 14.22 1.70
CA LEU A 89 6.78 14.15 1.93
C LEU A 89 7.30 12.72 1.74
N TYR A 90 6.58 11.71 2.25
CA TYR A 90 6.93 10.32 2.03
C TYR A 90 6.89 9.96 0.54
N GLN A 91 5.89 10.46 -0.18
CA GLN A 91 5.75 10.28 -1.62
C GLN A 91 7.00 10.78 -2.36
N LEU A 92 7.58 11.90 -1.93
CA LEU A 92 8.80 12.48 -2.51
C LEU A 92 10.10 11.82 -2.02
N SER A 93 10.03 10.88 -1.07
CA SER A 93 11.21 10.27 -0.45
C SER A 93 11.91 9.24 -1.35
N PRO A 94 13.24 9.05 -1.22
CA PRO A 94 13.97 8.00 -1.94
C PRO A 94 13.47 6.59 -1.57
N LEU A 95 12.99 6.40 -0.32
CA LEU A 95 12.47 5.12 0.16
C LEU A 95 11.23 4.69 -0.64
N LYS A 96 10.30 5.60 -0.89
CA LYS A 96 9.11 5.35 -1.73
C LYS A 96 9.52 4.86 -3.12
N TYR A 97 10.48 5.53 -3.78
CA TYR A 97 10.95 5.13 -5.11
C TYR A 97 11.60 3.75 -5.11
N ALA A 98 12.43 3.45 -4.11
CA ALA A 98 13.09 2.15 -3.97
C ALA A 98 12.08 1.00 -3.79
N CYS A 99 11.07 1.19 -2.93
CA CYS A 99 10.00 0.22 -2.72
C CYS A 99 9.13 0.04 -3.98
N LEU A 100 8.78 1.15 -4.65
CA LEU A 100 7.96 1.11 -5.86
C LEU A 100 8.68 0.40 -7.02
N ALA A 101 9.99 0.63 -7.18
CA ALA A 101 10.79 -0.04 -8.20
C ALA A 101 10.75 -1.57 -8.06
N HIS A 102 10.81 -2.09 -6.83
CA HIS A 102 10.66 -3.53 -6.54
C HIS A 102 9.23 -4.03 -6.83
N CYS A 103 8.22 -3.21 -6.54
CA CYS A 103 6.82 -3.56 -6.83
C CYS A 103 6.53 -3.64 -8.33
N GLN A 104 7.18 -2.81 -9.15
CA GLN A 104 6.96 -2.74 -10.60
C GLN A 104 7.78 -3.74 -11.42
N SER A 105 8.79 -4.36 -10.82
CA SER A 105 9.73 -5.24 -11.53
C SER A 105 9.54 -6.70 -11.11
N PRO A 106 8.39 -7.34 -11.41
CA PRO A 106 8.05 -8.69 -10.96
C PRO A 106 9.11 -9.73 -11.37
N ALA A 107 9.66 -9.60 -12.59
CA ALA A 107 10.68 -10.51 -13.09
C ALA A 107 12.01 -10.36 -12.34
N ALA A 108 12.46 -9.12 -12.09
CA ALA A 108 13.70 -8.85 -11.34
C ALA A 108 13.57 -9.25 -9.87
N PHE A 109 12.40 -9.02 -9.27
CA PHE A 109 12.09 -9.48 -7.92
C PHE A 109 12.19 -11.01 -7.82
N LEU A 110 11.52 -11.73 -8.72
CA LEU A 110 11.51 -13.18 -8.71
C LEU A 110 12.90 -13.77 -9.02
N SER A 111 13.66 -13.20 -9.95
CA SER A 111 15.02 -13.70 -10.25
C SER A 111 15.99 -13.48 -9.10
N GLY A 112 15.91 -12.35 -8.41
CA GLY A 112 16.79 -12.02 -7.27
C GLY A 112 16.43 -12.74 -5.97
N HIS A 113 15.16 -13.11 -5.77
CA HIS A 113 14.65 -13.67 -4.51
C HIS A 113 14.11 -15.09 -4.63
N TRP A 114 14.37 -15.78 -5.75
CA TRP A 114 13.79 -17.10 -6.02
C TRP A 114 14.12 -18.10 -4.90
N ARG A 115 13.09 -18.66 -4.28
CA ARG A 115 13.23 -19.76 -3.31
C ARG A 115 12.27 -20.89 -3.66
N ASN A 116 12.80 -22.10 -3.74
CA ASN A 116 12.02 -23.30 -4.02
C ASN A 116 11.21 -23.75 -2.79
N GLY A 117 10.16 -24.53 -3.04
CA GLY A 117 9.31 -25.11 -2.00
C GLY A 117 8.24 -24.16 -1.44
N TRP A 118 7.37 -24.70 -0.59
CA TRP A 118 6.25 -23.98 0.02
C TRP A 118 6.72 -22.84 0.96
N SER A 119 7.74 -23.09 1.78
CA SER A 119 8.32 -22.08 2.68
C SER A 119 9.00 -20.95 1.91
N GLY A 120 9.69 -21.29 0.81
CA GLY A 120 10.28 -20.31 -0.10
C GLY A 120 9.23 -19.41 -0.74
N ALA A 121 8.13 -20.01 -1.22
CA ALA A 121 6.99 -19.28 -1.78
C ALA A 121 6.38 -18.30 -0.77
N LEU A 122 6.15 -18.75 0.46
CA LEU A 122 5.60 -17.92 1.54
C LEU A 122 6.53 -16.76 1.90
N TYR A 123 7.83 -17.01 2.01
CA TYR A 123 8.82 -15.96 2.26
C TYR A 123 8.85 -14.92 1.12
N MET A 124 8.86 -15.37 -0.14
CA MET A 124 8.81 -14.47 -1.30
C MET A 124 7.53 -13.63 -1.30
N GLY A 125 6.40 -14.24 -0.98
CA GLY A 125 5.12 -13.55 -0.84
C GLY A 125 5.15 -12.46 0.23
N LEU A 126 5.68 -12.79 1.41
CA LEU A 126 5.84 -11.86 2.53
C LEU A 126 6.78 -10.71 2.17
N ALA A 127 7.95 -11.00 1.60
CA ALA A 127 8.91 -10.00 1.16
C ALA A 127 8.28 -9.03 0.13
N HIS A 128 7.57 -9.57 -0.87
CA HIS A 128 6.86 -8.74 -1.84
C HIS A 128 5.73 -7.91 -1.19
N GLY A 129 5.01 -8.50 -0.23
CA GLY A 129 4.00 -7.83 0.57
C GLY A 129 4.57 -6.64 1.34
N LEU A 130 5.74 -6.79 1.95
CA LEU A 130 6.42 -5.70 2.68
C LEU A 130 6.86 -4.57 1.75
N TYR A 131 7.36 -4.86 0.53
CA TYR A 131 7.62 -3.81 -0.46
C TYR A 131 6.34 -3.09 -0.89
N CYS A 132 5.24 -3.83 -1.08
CA CYS A 132 3.94 -3.26 -1.40
C CYS A 132 3.43 -2.36 -0.26
N VAL A 133 3.49 -2.80 0.99
CA VAL A 133 3.12 -1.97 2.15
C VAL A 133 4.03 -0.74 2.22
N GLY A 134 5.35 -0.91 2.12
CA GLY A 134 6.30 0.20 2.12
C GLY A 134 6.02 1.22 1.01
N CYS A 135 5.59 0.80 -0.18
CA CYS A 135 5.30 1.77 -1.23
C CYS A 135 3.98 2.54 -1.02
N CYS A 136 2.96 2.03 -0.32
CA CYS A 136 1.65 2.70 -0.24
C CYS A 136 1.10 2.96 1.16
N TRP A 137 1.79 2.57 2.24
CA TRP A 137 1.28 2.69 3.61
C TRP A 137 0.86 4.13 3.96
N THR A 138 1.63 5.15 3.58
CA THR A 138 1.26 6.54 3.88
C THR A 138 0.00 7.00 3.16
N LEU A 139 -0.21 6.57 1.92
CA LEU A 139 -1.46 6.81 1.20
C LEU A 139 -2.63 6.07 1.86
N MET A 140 -2.39 4.88 2.41
CA MET A 140 -3.41 4.17 3.18
C MET A 140 -3.74 4.90 4.49
N LEU A 141 -2.78 5.57 5.14
CA LEU A 141 -3.06 6.40 6.31
C LEU A 141 -3.97 7.61 6.00
N LEU A 142 -4.04 8.06 4.75
CA LEU A 142 -4.98 9.11 4.34
C LEU A 142 -6.45 8.67 4.44
N LEU A 143 -6.72 7.38 4.64
CA LEU A 143 -8.07 6.90 4.99
C LEU A 143 -8.54 7.45 6.34
N PHE A 144 -7.64 7.74 7.27
CA PHE A 144 -7.98 8.39 8.55
C PHE A 144 -8.38 9.86 8.37
N ALA A 145 -7.86 10.52 7.33
CA ALA A 145 -8.22 11.89 6.98
C ALA A 145 -9.60 11.98 6.30
N GLY A 146 -9.82 11.18 5.25
CA GLY A 146 -11.05 11.23 4.44
C GLY A 146 -12.20 10.33 4.91
N GLY A 147 -11.94 9.45 5.87
CA GLY A 147 -12.90 8.51 6.45
C GLY A 147 -13.02 7.18 5.68
N VAL A 148 -13.07 6.08 6.42
CA VAL A 148 -13.18 4.71 5.88
C VAL A 148 -14.57 4.43 5.29
N MET A 149 -15.56 5.29 5.56
CA MET A 149 -16.90 5.18 4.99
C MET A 149 -17.05 5.92 3.65
N ASN A 150 -16.07 6.71 3.24
CA ASN A 150 -16.10 7.44 1.98
C ASN A 150 -15.57 6.57 0.83
N LEU A 151 -16.48 5.87 0.16
CA LEU A 151 -16.15 4.99 -0.97
C LEU A 151 -15.44 5.71 -2.12
N VAL A 152 -15.79 6.99 -2.37
CA VAL A 152 -15.13 7.81 -3.41
C VAL A 152 -13.68 8.07 -3.04
N TRP A 153 -13.41 8.37 -1.77
CA TRP A 153 -12.05 8.57 -1.24
C TRP A 153 -11.21 7.30 -1.33
N ILE A 154 -11.78 6.17 -0.90
CA ILE A 154 -11.13 4.85 -0.99
C ILE A 154 -10.82 4.52 -2.45
N ALA A 155 -11.80 4.68 -3.34
CA ALA A 155 -11.62 4.40 -4.77
C ALA A 155 -10.54 5.30 -5.38
N GLY A 156 -10.51 6.58 -5.02
CA GLY A 156 -9.49 7.53 -5.46
C GLY A 156 -8.09 7.12 -5.03
N LEU A 157 -7.89 6.77 -3.76
CA LEU A 157 -6.60 6.29 -3.24
C LEU A 157 -6.20 4.96 -3.88
N ALA A 158 -7.13 4.02 -4.06
CA ALA A 158 -6.85 2.75 -4.71
C ALA A 158 -6.43 2.94 -6.17
N LEU A 159 -7.12 3.81 -6.91
CA LEU A 159 -6.78 4.15 -8.28
C LEU A 159 -5.42 4.83 -8.37
N LEU A 160 -5.12 5.75 -7.45
CA LEU A 160 -3.83 6.41 -7.36
C LEU A 160 -2.68 5.40 -7.15
N VAL A 161 -2.83 4.48 -6.20
CA VAL A 161 -1.84 3.41 -5.95
C VAL A 161 -1.69 2.51 -7.17
N LEU A 162 -2.79 2.18 -7.84
CA LEU A 162 -2.77 1.37 -9.06
C LEU A 162 -2.03 2.10 -10.20
N LEU A 163 -2.31 3.39 -10.39
CA LEU A 163 -1.64 4.24 -11.38
C LEU A 163 -0.14 4.33 -11.10
N GLU A 164 0.26 4.51 -9.85
CA GLU A 164 1.68 4.49 -9.47
C GLU A 164 2.35 3.17 -9.78
N LYS A 165 1.67 2.04 -9.58
CA LYS A 165 2.22 0.71 -9.87
C LYS A 165 2.22 0.34 -11.35
N LEU A 166 1.37 0.95 -12.18
CA LEU A 166 1.25 0.61 -13.61
C LEU A 166 1.82 1.68 -14.56
N ALA A 167 2.11 2.88 -14.09
CA ALA A 167 2.62 3.96 -14.93
C ALA A 167 3.99 3.63 -15.52
N ARG A 168 4.19 3.93 -16.81
CA ARG A 168 5.51 3.87 -17.47
C ARG A 168 6.55 4.79 -16.85
N ARG A 169 6.12 5.90 -16.24
CA ARG A 169 6.97 6.90 -15.58
C ARG A 169 6.47 7.13 -14.15
N PRO A 170 6.68 6.18 -13.23
CA PRO A 170 6.19 6.29 -11.86
C PRO A 170 6.71 7.54 -11.15
N ALA A 171 7.94 7.95 -11.47
CA ALA A 171 8.53 9.15 -10.89
C ALA A 171 7.69 10.41 -11.09
N LEU A 172 7.05 10.56 -12.24
CA LEU A 172 6.19 11.72 -12.52
C LEU A 172 4.91 11.67 -11.70
N VAL A 173 4.24 10.51 -11.66
CA VAL A 173 3.00 10.31 -10.90
C VAL A 173 3.26 10.55 -9.41
N VAL A 174 4.28 9.90 -8.87
CA VAL A 174 4.68 10.01 -7.46
C VAL A 174 5.03 11.46 -7.11
N ARG A 175 5.80 12.18 -7.94
CA ARG A 175 6.12 13.59 -7.69
C ARG A 175 4.89 14.49 -7.73
N ALA A 176 4.06 14.36 -8.76
CA ALA A 176 2.85 15.18 -8.92
C ALA A 176 1.91 14.99 -7.73
N THR A 177 1.65 13.75 -7.35
CA THR A 177 0.84 13.39 -6.19
C THR A 177 1.46 13.92 -4.89
N GLY A 178 2.77 13.78 -4.72
CA GLY A 178 3.46 14.26 -3.52
C GLY A 178 3.32 15.77 -3.34
N ILE A 179 3.58 16.53 -4.41
CA ILE A 179 3.42 17.99 -4.43
C ILE A 179 1.97 18.38 -4.14
N MET A 180 1.00 17.71 -4.78
CA MET A 180 -0.42 17.99 -4.57
C MET A 180 -0.85 17.74 -3.12
N LEU A 181 -0.41 16.65 -2.50
CA LEU A 181 -0.71 16.34 -1.09
C LEU A 181 -0.09 17.36 -0.13
N VAL A 182 1.18 17.74 -0.34
CA VAL A 182 1.83 18.78 0.47
C VAL A 182 1.12 20.12 0.33
N ALA A 183 0.82 20.56 -0.90
CA ALA A 183 0.13 21.81 -1.16
C ALA A 183 -1.27 21.84 -0.52
N ALA A 184 -2.02 20.74 -0.64
CA ALA A 184 -3.34 20.61 -0.01
C ALA A 184 -3.23 20.70 1.52
N GLY A 185 -2.27 20.01 2.13
CA GLY A 185 -2.06 20.06 3.58
C GLY A 185 -1.61 21.43 4.08
N ILE A 186 -0.73 22.13 3.36
CA ILE A 186 -0.35 23.52 3.69
C ILE A 186 -1.56 24.46 3.57
N GLY A 187 -2.35 24.35 2.51
CA GLY A 187 -3.57 25.15 2.34
C GLY A 187 -4.57 24.93 3.48
N LEU A 188 -4.72 23.69 3.95
CA LEU A 188 -5.52 23.35 5.12
C LEU A 188 -4.99 23.99 6.42
N LEU A 189 -3.67 24.02 6.63
CA LEU A 189 -3.07 24.71 7.79
C LEU A 189 -3.31 26.21 7.77
N LEU A 190 -3.12 26.85 6.60
CA LEU A 190 -3.36 28.29 6.46
C LEU A 190 -4.83 28.62 6.73
N HIS A 191 -5.75 27.84 6.19
CA HIS A 191 -7.19 28.00 6.45
C HIS A 191 -7.58 27.77 7.91
N ALA A 192 -6.91 26.84 8.60
CA ALA A 192 -7.11 26.62 10.03
C ALA A 192 -6.58 27.80 10.86
N ALA A 193 -5.43 28.36 10.49
CA ALA A 193 -4.85 29.54 11.13
C ALA A 193 -5.73 30.78 10.97
N ASP A 194 -6.28 31.00 9.76
CA ASP A 194 -7.19 32.12 9.47
C ASP A 194 -8.50 32.05 10.28
N LYS A 195 -8.95 30.84 10.64
CA LYS A 195 -10.17 30.63 11.44
C LYS A 195 -9.96 30.65 12.95
N GLY A 196 -8.72 30.78 13.43
CA GLY A 196 -8.41 30.85 14.87
C GLY A 196 -8.80 29.60 15.67
N ILE A 197 -8.92 28.44 15.02
CA ILE A 197 -9.28 27.18 15.68
C ILE A 197 -7.97 26.52 16.16
N GLY A 198 -7.50 26.96 17.33
CA GLY A 198 -6.42 26.35 18.10
C GLY A 198 -6.97 25.52 19.24
#